data_AF-A0A430LTT5-F1
#
_entry.id   AF-A0A430LTT5-F1
#
_cell.length_a   1.000
_cell.length_b   1.000
_cell.length_c   1.000
_cell.angle_alpha   90.00
_cell.angle_beta   90.00
_cell.angle_gamma   90.00
#
_symmetry.space_group_name_H-M   'P 1'
#
loop_
_entity.id
_entity.type
_entity.pdbx_description
1 polymer ?
#
loop_
_entity_poly.entity_id
_entity_poly.type
_entity_poly.pdbx_seq_one_letter_code
_entity_poly.pdbx_strand_id
1 'polypeptide(L)'
;MGDSIGDPMDTADDGHSDPHSPCSACITPSALLPIRDGYSTRRNDRIDDSHDEPDSDAEFASIMASSMMTGLLNTASNPVSPGSSSPAHDQAKGSDFVPPTRPSSTPFPHPDRRHSKPCCFIGSRYGDDDQPATGSPAALDNESIFLPRPVTDFNQLPIEVHEAILDHLFGYRVSATSRSSMAVSSITKSWGTALRHSRRRELTELALVSDIWRILVQQRLYRHVKLKATVDCLEDAMLHLALNDHLQAYVKHIEIWFPVFQPTYGPVALSNTLTLPTVTMEGLTNATYTLPGNNCTLEQVFQFVAQTLPQARVLTLEGGERRKAPRVLHFPEQRMDPAIHKDLTVLESVQTLVTRGQWNLMRDDRDFATVLNALPSLVEWQGSYSKPKSKSYITMSEFLPYLPRHITNLNLCLESDYRREGVMPVFYSKVVQKTHICLRMAEALPSLEHFAYTGRVCHHFFEMAMRSTDPRTSRLKSIDLTVKNCCRHMTSFHESGSGIQDMGFIDAFDKLVVSAIRSLEKFKQVVFLRIRFVDLDSVLPPLNPFFLMRNGVCSGVWSDRILAEMGRVRPEVVFAELSESFGNIVYNKDGRMVITPEPPKTKITSLKLSNYRSLATGITIQ
;
A
#
# COMPACT_ATOMS: atom_id res chain seq x y z
N MET A 1 58.69 -44.60 -54.11
CA MET A 1 59.89 -44.98 -53.35
C MET A 1 59.84 -44.15 -52.07
N GLY A 2 59.24 -44.58 -50.97
CA GLY A 2 58.90 -45.95 -50.59
C GLY A 2 60.13 -46.64 -50.02
N ASP A 3 60.17 -46.75 -48.68
CA ASP A 3 60.71 -47.89 -47.94
C ASP A 3 60.19 -47.86 -46.49
N SER A 4 59.95 -49.07 -45.96
CA SER A 4 59.50 -49.37 -44.59
C SER A 4 60.67 -49.83 -43.72
N ILE A 5 60.44 -50.01 -42.41
CA ILE A 5 61.06 -50.96 -41.43
C ILE A 5 60.57 -50.48 -40.02
N GLY A 6 60.13 -51.30 -39.06
CA GLY A 6 59.86 -52.75 -39.00
C GLY A 6 59.37 -53.15 -37.59
N ASP A 7 58.72 -54.32 -37.47
CA ASP A 7 58.13 -54.96 -36.26
C ASP A 7 59.23 -55.65 -35.36
N PRO A 8 59.02 -56.65 -34.45
CA PRO A 8 57.82 -57.45 -34.05
C PRO A 8 57.72 -57.96 -32.57
N MET A 9 56.78 -58.91 -32.35
CA MET A 9 56.64 -60.01 -31.33
C MET A 9 55.32 -59.95 -30.52
N ASP A 10 54.33 -60.84 -30.72
CA ASP A 10 54.17 -62.28 -30.31
C ASP A 10 53.44 -62.43 -28.94
N THR A 11 52.54 -63.40 -28.63
CA THR A 11 51.57 -64.26 -29.38
C THR A 11 50.61 -64.95 -28.37
N ALA A 12 49.42 -65.40 -28.83
CA ALA A 12 48.56 -66.50 -28.27
C ALA A 12 47.92 -66.38 -26.84
N ASP A 13 46.89 -67.17 -26.43
CA ASP A 13 45.61 -67.64 -27.06
C ASP A 13 44.67 -68.26 -25.97
N ASP A 14 43.43 -68.61 -26.34
CA ASP A 14 42.47 -69.58 -25.75
C ASP A 14 41.66 -69.35 -24.43
N GLY A 15 40.34 -69.66 -24.49
CA GLY A 15 39.56 -70.14 -23.32
C GLY A 15 38.05 -69.75 -23.16
N HIS A 16 37.11 -70.53 -23.73
CA HIS A 16 35.63 -70.48 -23.61
C HIS A 16 34.99 -70.19 -22.21
N SER A 17 33.77 -69.63 -22.07
CA SER A 17 32.48 -70.29 -22.43
C SER A 17 31.23 -69.36 -22.41
N ASP A 18 30.23 -69.71 -23.26
CA ASP A 18 28.85 -69.16 -23.39
C ASP A 18 27.86 -69.74 -22.31
N PRO A 19 26.53 -69.45 -22.23
CA PRO A 19 25.61 -68.96 -23.28
C PRO A 19 24.47 -67.94 -22.93
N HIS A 20 23.79 -67.49 -24.00
CA HIS A 20 22.38 -67.04 -24.14
C HIS A 20 22.04 -65.53 -24.31
N SER A 21 21.60 -65.23 -25.54
CA SER A 21 21.04 -64.01 -26.15
C SER A 21 19.55 -63.73 -25.73
N PRO A 22 18.75 -62.77 -26.31
CA PRO A 22 18.99 -61.94 -27.52
C PRO A 22 18.46 -60.46 -27.60
N CYS A 23 18.87 -59.80 -28.71
CA CYS A 23 18.27 -58.64 -29.44
C CYS A 23 18.41 -57.21 -28.84
N SER A 24 19.03 -56.20 -29.49
CA SER A 24 18.88 -55.56 -30.83
C SER A 24 17.91 -54.34 -30.82
N ALA A 25 18.15 -53.16 -31.43
CA ALA A 25 19.31 -52.59 -32.15
C ALA A 25 19.22 -51.03 -32.32
N CYS A 26 20.33 -50.44 -32.80
CA CYS A 26 20.65 -49.17 -33.52
C CYS A 26 19.51 -48.39 -34.26
N ILE A 27 19.59 -47.08 -34.65
CA ILE A 27 20.66 -46.04 -34.67
C ILE A 27 20.09 -44.58 -34.77
N THR A 28 20.94 -43.53 -34.85
CA THR A 28 20.63 -42.07 -34.96
C THR A 28 20.98 -41.43 -36.37
N PRO A 29 21.21 -40.11 -36.59
CA PRO A 29 20.22 -39.02 -36.84
C PRO A 29 20.50 -38.12 -38.11
N SER A 30 19.88 -36.92 -38.18
CA SER A 30 20.15 -35.75 -39.11
C SER A 30 19.49 -35.80 -40.51
N ALA A 31 19.20 -34.70 -41.26
CA ALA A 31 19.42 -33.23 -41.08
C ALA A 31 18.54 -32.35 -42.03
N LEU A 32 18.48 -31.03 -41.76
CA LEU A 32 18.34 -29.87 -42.68
C LEU A 32 17.01 -29.49 -43.42
N LEU A 33 16.69 -28.19 -43.33
CA LEU A 33 15.83 -27.33 -44.19
C LEU A 33 16.60 -26.94 -45.50
N PRO A 34 16.06 -26.28 -46.59
CA PRO A 34 15.06 -25.17 -46.56
C PRO A 34 14.19 -24.80 -47.82
N ILE A 35 13.31 -23.77 -47.66
CA ILE A 35 12.94 -22.65 -48.61
C ILE A 35 12.46 -22.97 -50.07
N ARG A 36 11.18 -22.69 -50.45
CA ARG A 36 10.67 -21.41 -51.06
C ARG A 36 9.29 -21.46 -51.79
N ASP A 37 8.57 -20.34 -51.68
CA ASP A 37 7.43 -19.72 -52.41
C ASP A 37 6.92 -20.24 -53.79
N GLY A 38 5.60 -20.10 -54.04
CA GLY A 38 4.98 -20.14 -55.39
C GLY A 38 3.44 -19.99 -55.47
N TYR A 39 2.94 -18.81 -55.88
CA TYR A 39 1.53 -18.45 -56.20
C TYR A 39 0.89 -19.34 -57.33
N SER A 40 -0.42 -19.41 -57.65
CA SER A 40 -1.58 -18.50 -57.43
C SER A 40 -2.96 -19.13 -57.80
N THR A 41 -4.08 -18.56 -57.30
CA THR A 41 -5.48 -18.55 -57.87
C THR A 41 -6.26 -19.89 -58.03
N ARG A 42 -7.61 -19.98 -57.97
CA ARG A 42 -8.74 -18.99 -57.93
C ARG A 42 -10.08 -19.60 -57.41
N ARG A 43 -10.84 -18.83 -56.62
CA ARG A 43 -12.34 -18.70 -56.49
C ARG A 43 -13.31 -19.88 -56.15
N ASN A 44 -14.19 -19.58 -55.17
CA ASN A 44 -15.62 -19.94 -55.01
C ASN A 44 -15.99 -21.43 -54.80
N ASP A 45 -17.02 -21.83 -54.01
CA ASP A 45 -18.20 -21.11 -53.47
C ASP A 45 -18.55 -21.49 -52.00
N ARG A 46 -19.65 -20.92 -51.49
CA ARG A 46 -20.22 -21.01 -50.12
C ARG A 46 -20.71 -22.41 -49.71
N ILE A 47 -20.78 -22.66 -48.40
CA ILE A 47 -22.03 -22.99 -47.68
C ILE A 47 -21.87 -22.61 -46.20
N ASP A 48 -22.99 -22.21 -45.60
CA ASP A 48 -23.18 -21.74 -44.23
C ASP A 48 -23.68 -22.93 -43.39
N ASP A 49 -23.20 -23.12 -42.16
CA ASP A 49 -23.89 -24.01 -41.21
C ASP A 49 -23.61 -23.59 -39.77
N SER A 50 -24.68 -23.52 -38.97
CA SER A 50 -24.69 -22.92 -37.64
C SER A 50 -25.33 -23.86 -36.63
N HIS A 51 -24.60 -24.16 -35.55
CA HIS A 51 -25.12 -24.88 -34.40
C HIS A 51 -24.82 -24.11 -33.12
N ASP A 52 -25.84 -23.36 -32.68
CA ASP A 52 -25.93 -22.83 -31.33
C ASP A 52 -26.30 -23.96 -30.34
N GLU A 53 -25.60 -24.00 -29.20
CA GLU A 53 -26.01 -24.73 -27.99
C GLU A 53 -26.37 -23.70 -26.92
N PRO A 54 -27.51 -23.84 -26.20
CA PRO A 54 -28.05 -22.76 -25.38
C PRO A 54 -27.34 -22.58 -24.02
N ASP A 55 -27.10 -21.31 -23.68
CA ASP A 55 -26.41 -20.89 -22.45
C ASP A 55 -27.30 -21.06 -21.19
N SER A 56 -26.90 -21.97 -20.30
CA SER A 56 -27.63 -22.30 -19.07
C SER A 56 -27.34 -21.38 -17.88
N ASP A 57 -26.42 -20.42 -18.02
CA ASP A 57 -26.07 -19.47 -16.94
C ASP A 57 -27.16 -18.41 -16.66
N ALA A 58 -28.13 -18.23 -17.57
CA ALA A 58 -29.14 -17.17 -17.46
C ALA A 58 -30.20 -17.40 -16.36
N GLU A 59 -30.65 -18.64 -16.18
CA GLU A 59 -31.82 -18.94 -15.32
C GLU A 59 -31.44 -19.02 -13.83
N PHE A 60 -30.28 -19.61 -13.52
CA PHE A 60 -29.79 -19.72 -12.13
C PHE A 60 -29.39 -18.35 -11.53
N ALA A 61 -28.96 -17.40 -12.36
CA ALA A 61 -28.63 -16.04 -11.95
C ALA A 61 -29.86 -15.22 -11.47
N SER A 62 -31.07 -15.57 -11.93
CA SER A 62 -32.31 -14.87 -11.59
C SER A 62 -32.74 -15.13 -10.14
N ILE A 63 -32.58 -16.36 -9.66
CA ILE A 63 -33.12 -16.81 -8.35
C ILE A 63 -32.32 -16.23 -7.17
N MET A 64 -31.02 -15.97 -7.34
CA MET A 64 -30.16 -15.42 -6.28
C MET A 64 -30.26 -13.89 -6.12
N ALA A 65 -30.92 -13.18 -7.04
CA ALA A 65 -30.97 -11.71 -7.03
C ALA A 65 -31.91 -11.13 -5.94
N SER A 66 -32.88 -11.92 -5.46
CA SER A 66 -33.98 -11.43 -4.62
C SER A 66 -33.69 -11.34 -3.11
N SER A 67 -32.51 -11.77 -2.63
CA SER A 67 -32.22 -11.92 -1.19
C SER A 67 -31.11 -11.03 -0.63
N MET A 68 -30.48 -10.17 -1.44
CA MET A 68 -29.38 -9.28 -0.97
C MET A 68 -29.59 -7.80 -1.30
N MET A 69 -30.68 -7.22 -0.79
CA MET A 69 -30.88 -5.77 -0.70
C MET A 69 -31.00 -5.27 0.75
N THR A 70 -29.88 -5.27 1.47
CA THR A 70 -29.59 -4.28 2.53
C THR A 70 -28.11 -4.34 2.94
N GLY A 71 -27.44 -3.19 3.09
CA GLY A 71 -26.13 -3.11 3.77
C GLY A 71 -24.87 -2.91 2.92
N LEU A 72 -24.87 -1.97 1.97
CA LEU A 72 -23.63 -1.40 1.42
C LEU A 72 -23.71 0.13 1.36
N LEU A 73 -23.19 0.81 2.40
CA LEU A 73 -22.93 2.25 2.37
C LEU A 73 -21.45 2.51 2.09
N ASN A 74 -21.20 3.48 1.20
CA ASN A 74 -19.88 3.75 0.62
C ASN A 74 -18.94 4.48 1.58
N THR A 75 -17.67 4.07 1.61
CA THR A 75 -16.56 4.95 1.95
C THR A 75 -15.98 5.56 0.67
N ALA A 76 -16.59 6.64 0.18
CA ALA A 76 -16.08 7.43 -0.93
C ALA A 76 -15.94 8.90 -0.49
N SER A 77 -14.73 9.44 -0.60
CA SER A 77 -14.44 10.86 -0.32
C SER A 77 -14.78 11.70 -1.55
N ASN A 78 -16.02 12.18 -1.63
CA ASN A 78 -16.41 13.17 -2.63
C ASN A 78 -15.76 14.53 -2.34
N PRO A 79 -15.36 15.31 -3.35
CA PRO A 79 -15.13 16.75 -3.17
C PRO A 79 -16.50 17.42 -2.92
N VAL A 80 -16.55 18.27 -1.89
CA VAL A 80 -17.75 19.06 -1.55
C VAL A 80 -17.85 20.26 -2.50
N SER A 81 -19.03 20.46 -3.09
CA SER A 81 -19.34 21.62 -3.94
C SER A 81 -19.28 22.93 -3.13
N PRO A 82 -18.99 24.09 -3.77
CA PRO A 82 -19.04 25.37 -3.07
C PRO A 82 -20.47 25.64 -2.56
N GLY A 83 -20.59 25.99 -1.28
CA GLY A 83 -21.88 26.25 -0.64
C GLY A 83 -22.62 27.42 -1.29
N SER A 84 -23.95 27.29 -1.40
CA SER A 84 -24.82 28.34 -1.92
C SER A 84 -24.82 29.59 -1.03
N SER A 85 -24.97 30.74 -1.67
CA SER A 85 -25.17 32.04 -1.02
C SER A 85 -26.46 32.07 -0.20
N SER A 86 -26.42 32.77 0.93
CA SER A 86 -27.53 32.88 1.89
C SER A 86 -28.80 33.47 1.25
N PRO A 87 -29.99 32.90 1.50
CA PRO A 87 -31.25 33.56 1.19
C PRO A 87 -31.59 34.64 2.24
N ALA A 88 -32.48 35.55 1.86
CA ALA A 88 -32.77 36.79 2.59
C ALA A 88 -33.49 36.60 3.94
N HIS A 89 -33.34 37.62 4.77
CA HIS A 89 -33.90 37.72 6.12
C HIS A 89 -35.37 38.17 6.06
N ASP A 90 -36.31 37.36 6.57
CA ASP A 90 -37.61 37.89 6.99
C ASP A 90 -38.35 36.99 8.01
N GLN A 91 -38.94 37.63 9.03
CA GLN A 91 -39.95 37.17 10.02
C GLN A 91 -39.60 35.92 10.90
N ALA A 92 -39.78 35.89 12.22
CA ALA A 92 -40.74 36.58 13.09
C ALA A 92 -40.26 36.64 14.56
N LYS A 93 -40.82 37.56 15.37
CA LYS A 93 -40.56 37.64 16.82
C LYS A 93 -41.29 36.53 17.60
N GLY A 94 -40.59 35.85 18.51
CA GLY A 94 -41.22 34.93 19.47
C GLY A 94 -40.25 34.29 20.48
N SER A 95 -40.46 34.60 21.76
CA SER A 95 -39.78 34.08 22.98
C SER A 95 -38.29 34.40 23.19
N ASP A 96 -37.99 35.02 24.34
CA ASP A 96 -36.63 35.26 24.83
C ASP A 96 -35.95 33.95 25.24
N PHE A 97 -34.91 33.54 24.51
CA PHE A 97 -34.07 32.43 24.90
C PHE A 97 -32.97 32.93 25.86
N VAL A 98 -33.16 32.73 27.15
CA VAL A 98 -32.12 32.97 28.16
C VAL A 98 -31.14 31.79 28.14
N PRO A 99 -29.86 31.98 27.75
CA PRO A 99 -28.89 30.89 27.75
C PRO A 99 -28.54 30.48 29.19
N PRO A 100 -28.44 29.18 29.50
CA PRO A 100 -28.18 28.71 30.86
C PRO A 100 -26.77 29.11 31.32
N THR A 101 -26.69 29.57 32.58
CA THR A 101 -25.44 30.03 33.20
C THR A 101 -24.39 28.91 33.24
N ARG A 102 -23.16 29.25 32.82
CA ARG A 102 -22.02 28.33 32.74
C ARG A 102 -21.71 27.67 34.10
N PRO A 103 -21.73 26.34 34.24
CA PRO A 103 -21.30 25.67 35.47
C PRO A 103 -19.82 25.91 35.73
N SER A 104 -19.48 26.38 36.93
CA SER A 104 -18.11 26.70 37.36
C SER A 104 -17.35 25.46 37.87
N SER A 105 -17.26 24.41 37.04
CA SER A 105 -16.53 23.18 37.39
C SER A 105 -16.24 22.27 36.18
N THR A 106 -15.24 22.64 35.37
CA THR A 106 -14.61 21.71 34.41
C THR A 106 -13.20 21.36 34.89
N PRO A 107 -12.93 20.13 35.36
CA PRO A 107 -11.59 19.71 35.75
C PRO A 107 -10.75 19.44 34.50
N PHE A 108 -9.75 20.29 34.25
CA PHE A 108 -8.77 20.05 33.19
C PHE A 108 -7.81 18.94 33.63
N PRO A 109 -7.57 17.89 32.82
CA PRO A 109 -6.44 17.00 33.03
C PRO A 109 -5.15 17.77 32.70
N HIS A 110 -4.31 18.02 33.69
CA HIS A 110 -2.94 18.46 33.43
C HIS A 110 -2.18 17.35 32.68
N PRO A 111 -1.48 17.65 31.57
CA PRO A 111 -0.59 16.69 30.94
C PRO A 111 0.58 16.39 31.88
N ASP A 112 0.77 15.10 32.18
CA ASP A 112 1.72 14.60 33.17
C ASP A 112 3.17 14.97 32.78
N ARG A 113 3.87 15.73 33.64
CA ARG A 113 5.26 16.16 33.43
C ARG A 113 6.24 15.02 33.76
N ARG A 114 6.21 13.93 32.99
CA ARG A 114 7.26 12.89 33.02
C ARG A 114 7.66 12.48 31.61
N HIS A 115 8.98 12.45 31.38
CA HIS A 115 9.66 12.02 30.14
C HIS A 115 9.67 12.97 28.92
N SER A 116 10.34 14.11 29.06
CA SER A 116 11.29 14.62 28.04
C SER A 116 12.10 15.80 28.57
N LYS A 117 13.39 15.61 28.85
CA LYS A 117 14.36 16.70 29.02
C LYS A 117 14.93 17.04 27.63
N PRO A 118 14.94 18.31 27.18
CA PRO A 118 15.68 18.69 25.97
C PRO A 118 17.18 18.52 26.18
N CYS A 119 17.86 17.80 25.28
CA CYS A 119 19.30 17.60 25.32
C CYS A 119 20.06 18.81 24.78
N CYS A 120 20.27 19.84 25.61
CA CYS A 120 21.19 20.95 25.33
C CYS A 120 21.87 21.46 26.63
N PHE A 121 22.91 20.78 27.10
CA PHE A 121 23.96 21.40 27.93
C PHE A 121 25.29 20.68 27.75
N ILE A 122 26.24 21.37 27.13
CA ILE A 122 27.67 21.03 27.16
C ILE A 122 28.27 21.90 28.27
N GLY A 123 28.98 21.32 29.24
CA GLY A 123 29.60 22.15 30.30
C GLY A 123 30.13 21.42 31.54
N SER A 124 31.31 20.82 31.42
CA SER A 124 32.23 20.49 32.53
C SER A 124 31.86 19.39 33.55
N ARG A 125 32.87 19.02 34.35
CA ARG A 125 33.00 17.81 35.18
C ARG A 125 33.32 18.16 36.64
N TYR A 126 32.94 17.25 37.55
CA TYR A 126 33.60 16.87 38.83
C TYR A 126 34.49 17.87 39.60
N GLY A 127 34.27 18.00 40.92
CA GLY A 127 35.36 18.24 41.88
C GLY A 127 35.02 19.09 43.12
N ASP A 128 34.61 18.42 44.21
CA ASP A 128 34.89 18.64 45.65
C ASP A 128 35.05 20.03 46.35
N ASP A 129 34.53 19.99 47.59
CA ASP A 129 35.01 20.56 48.88
C ASP A 129 34.80 22.01 49.38
N ASP A 130 34.80 22.09 50.71
CA ASP A 130 34.45 23.19 51.61
C ASP A 130 35.40 24.42 51.58
N GLN A 131 34.83 25.64 51.65
CA GLN A 131 34.87 26.53 52.84
C GLN A 131 34.42 27.99 52.53
N PRO A 132 33.90 28.74 53.52
CA PRO A 132 33.60 30.17 53.39
C PRO A 132 34.57 31.09 54.16
N ALA A 133 35.20 32.08 53.50
CA ALA A 133 35.76 33.27 54.19
C ALA A 133 36.06 34.47 53.27
N THR A 134 35.52 35.63 53.63
CA THR A 134 36.07 37.01 53.57
C THR A 134 37.09 37.44 52.50
N GLY A 135 36.83 38.60 51.85
CA GLY A 135 37.89 39.43 51.23
C GLY A 135 37.40 40.43 50.20
N SER A 136 37.38 41.73 50.54
CA SER A 136 36.99 42.85 49.65
C SER A 136 38.26 43.50 49.01
N PRO A 137 38.17 44.57 48.18
CA PRO A 137 37.61 44.64 46.82
C PRO A 137 38.60 45.21 45.79
N ALA A 138 38.46 44.92 44.49
CA ALA A 138 39.20 45.66 43.45
C ALA A 138 38.54 45.66 42.05
N ALA A 139 38.61 46.84 41.41
CA ALA A 139 38.61 47.10 39.97
C ALA A 139 37.50 46.48 39.08
N LEU A 140 36.47 47.30 38.84
CA LEU A 140 35.94 47.65 37.51
C LEU A 140 36.54 46.89 36.30
N ASP A 141 35.81 45.88 35.83
CA ASP A 141 35.58 45.68 34.40
C ASP A 141 34.07 45.48 34.20
N ASN A 142 33.37 46.58 34.03
CA ASN A 142 31.92 46.60 33.82
C ASN A 142 31.64 46.37 32.32
N GLU A 143 32.00 45.17 31.81
CA GLU A 143 31.41 44.70 30.55
C GLU A 143 29.90 44.64 30.76
N SER A 144 29.19 45.56 30.09
CA SER A 144 27.75 45.56 30.07
C SER A 144 27.31 44.27 29.38
N ILE A 145 26.91 43.27 30.17
CA ILE A 145 26.20 42.09 29.66
C ILE A 145 24.94 42.63 28.98
N PHE A 146 24.99 42.72 27.65
CA PHE A 146 23.86 43.04 26.81
C PHE A 146 22.89 41.86 26.89
N LEU A 147 22.11 41.81 27.97
CA LEU A 147 20.89 41.02 28.02
C LEU A 147 20.05 41.45 26.81
N PRO A 148 19.80 40.55 25.84
CA PRO A 148 19.05 40.91 24.65
C PRO A 148 17.69 41.48 25.08
N ARG A 149 17.34 42.67 24.58
CA ARG A 149 16.01 43.23 24.83
C ARG A 149 14.98 42.17 24.45
N PRO A 150 13.97 41.89 25.31
CA PRO A 150 12.93 40.94 24.96
C PRO A 150 12.27 41.39 23.67
N VAL A 151 12.14 40.47 22.72
CA VAL A 151 11.54 40.74 21.41
C VAL A 151 10.07 41.10 21.60
N THR A 152 9.71 42.37 21.34
CA THR A 152 8.35 42.89 21.49
C THR A 152 7.54 42.87 20.20
N ASP A 153 8.21 42.76 19.04
CA ASP A 153 7.57 42.67 17.72
C ASP A 153 7.34 41.21 17.35
N PHE A 154 6.10 40.89 16.95
CA PHE A 154 5.73 39.55 16.49
C PHE A 154 6.61 39.07 15.33
N ASN A 155 6.97 39.95 14.39
CA ASN A 155 7.73 39.58 13.19
C ASN A 155 9.22 39.30 13.45
N GLN A 156 9.70 39.60 14.66
CA GLN A 156 11.08 39.34 15.09
C GLN A 156 11.19 38.04 15.90
N LEU A 157 10.08 37.31 16.09
CA LEU A 157 10.10 36.00 16.74
C LEU A 157 10.84 34.97 15.86
N PRO A 158 11.53 33.98 16.46
CA PRO A 158 12.13 32.89 15.72
C PRO A 158 11.12 32.13 14.86
N ILE A 159 11.55 31.64 13.70
CA ILE A 159 10.68 30.97 12.73
C ILE A 159 9.99 29.74 13.33
N GLU A 160 10.65 29.07 14.28
CA GLU A 160 10.15 27.93 15.04
C GLU A 160 8.93 28.30 15.91
N VAL A 161 8.87 29.52 16.44
CA VAL A 161 7.73 30.02 17.22
C VAL A 161 6.53 30.26 16.30
N HIS A 162 6.76 30.88 15.13
CA HIS A 162 5.72 31.04 14.12
C HIS A 162 5.20 29.69 13.61
N GLU A 163 6.09 28.72 13.37
CA GLU A 163 5.69 27.37 12.99
C GLU A 163 4.91 26.66 14.10
N ALA A 164 5.30 26.79 15.37
CA ALA A 164 4.58 26.18 16.50
C ALA A 164 3.17 26.77 16.67
N ILE A 165 2.99 28.08 16.48
CA ILE A 165 1.66 28.72 16.49
C ILE A 165 0.82 28.20 15.32
N LEU A 166 1.38 28.17 14.10
CA LEU A 166 0.67 27.67 12.93
C LEU A 166 0.34 26.17 13.05
N ASP A 167 1.21 25.34 13.63
CA ASP A 167 0.93 23.92 13.87
C ASP A 167 -0.10 23.71 14.99
N HIS A 168 -0.25 24.65 15.94
CA HIS A 168 -1.38 24.65 16.87
C HIS A 168 -2.71 24.97 16.15
N LEU A 169 -2.72 25.95 15.23
CA LEU A 169 -3.91 26.39 14.49
C LEU A 169 -4.36 25.41 13.38
N PHE A 170 -3.40 24.83 12.65
CA PHE A 170 -3.65 23.87 11.56
C PHE A 170 -3.72 22.41 12.07
N GLY A 171 -3.23 22.14 13.28
CA GLY A 171 -3.00 20.81 13.84
C GLY A 171 -1.60 20.28 13.52
N TYR A 172 -1.03 19.54 14.48
CA TYR A 172 0.34 19.02 14.41
C TYR A 172 0.64 18.29 13.10
N ARG A 173 1.70 18.73 12.40
CA ARG A 173 2.14 18.13 11.15
C ARG A 173 2.93 16.85 11.40
N VAL A 174 2.66 15.83 10.59
CA VAL A 174 3.61 14.72 10.38
C VAL A 174 4.38 15.04 9.11
N SER A 175 5.71 15.12 9.20
CA SER A 175 6.53 15.42 8.03
C SER A 175 6.50 14.28 7.02
N ALA A 176 6.04 14.61 5.80
CA ALA A 176 5.99 13.73 4.63
C ALA A 176 7.34 13.09 4.27
N THR A 177 8.46 13.69 4.69
CA THR A 177 9.82 13.28 4.30
C THR A 177 10.67 12.82 5.48
N SER A 178 10.13 12.83 6.71
CA SER A 178 10.91 12.44 7.89
C SER A 178 10.79 10.95 8.18
N ARG A 179 11.88 10.22 7.93
CA ARG A 179 12.03 8.80 8.27
C ARG A 179 11.76 8.53 9.76
N SER A 180 12.02 9.51 10.62
CA SER A 180 11.83 9.42 12.08
C SER A 180 10.35 9.45 12.51
N SER A 181 9.46 10.11 11.77
CA SER A 181 8.01 10.08 12.04
C SER A 181 7.27 8.93 11.34
N MET A 182 7.90 8.32 10.33
CA MET A 182 7.51 7.02 9.78
C MET A 182 8.07 5.84 10.60
N ALA A 183 8.72 6.09 11.74
CA ALA A 183 9.43 5.09 12.54
C ALA A 183 8.50 4.06 13.24
N VAL A 184 8.07 3.09 12.43
CA VAL A 184 7.92 1.68 12.80
C VAL A 184 6.69 1.33 13.68
N SER A 185 5.74 2.25 13.85
CA SER A 185 4.37 1.91 14.33
C SER A 185 3.26 2.14 13.29
N SER A 186 3.59 2.67 12.10
CA SER A 186 2.57 2.93 11.07
C SER A 186 3.04 2.97 9.61
N ILE A 187 3.67 1.87 9.14
CA ILE A 187 3.83 1.59 7.69
C ILE A 187 2.44 1.50 6.97
N THR A 188 1.36 1.36 7.75
CA THR A 188 -0.03 1.26 7.29
C THR A 188 -0.90 2.51 7.53
N LYS A 189 -0.34 3.65 8.00
CA LYS A 189 -1.13 4.90 8.02
C LYS A 189 -1.13 5.50 6.63
N SER A 190 -2.32 5.59 6.02
CA SER A 190 -2.48 6.30 4.76
C SER A 190 -2.08 7.77 4.93
N TRP A 191 -1.60 8.36 3.83
CA TRP A 191 -1.26 9.79 3.74
C TRP A 191 -2.38 10.73 4.24
N GLY A 192 -3.64 10.28 4.25
CA GLY A 192 -4.80 11.02 4.76
C GLY A 192 -4.72 11.52 6.21
N THR A 193 -3.82 10.98 7.07
CA THR A 193 -3.57 11.58 8.40
C THR A 193 -2.56 12.73 8.40
N ALA A 194 -1.62 12.76 7.45
CA ALA A 194 -0.66 13.86 7.31
C ALA A 194 -1.20 15.02 6.44
N LEU A 195 -2.32 14.78 5.75
CA LEU A 195 -2.92 15.67 4.75
C LEU A 195 -4.33 16.17 5.17
N ARG A 196 -4.55 16.42 6.47
CA ARG A 196 -5.81 17.03 6.93
C ARG A 196 -5.91 18.45 6.36
N HIS A 197 -6.77 18.61 5.36
CA HIS A 197 -6.91 19.84 4.60
C HIS A 197 -7.42 21.02 5.44
N SER A 198 -6.56 22.02 5.62
CA SER A 198 -6.88 23.37 6.07
C SER A 198 -7.56 24.20 4.96
N ARG A 199 -8.54 23.65 4.24
CA ARG A 199 -9.29 24.34 3.17
C ARG A 199 -10.38 25.30 3.70
N ARG A 200 -10.29 25.69 4.97
CA ARG A 200 -11.11 26.75 5.57
C ARG A 200 -10.55 28.09 5.13
N ARG A 201 -11.41 28.98 4.62
CA ARG A 201 -11.03 30.32 4.12
C ARG A 201 -10.26 31.10 5.18
N GLU A 202 -10.71 30.97 6.42
CA GLU A 202 -10.15 31.54 7.64
C GLU A 202 -8.67 31.16 7.84
N LEU A 203 -8.25 29.97 7.39
CA LEU A 203 -6.85 29.51 7.46
C LEU A 203 -6.00 30.04 6.29
N THR A 204 -6.61 30.50 5.20
CA THR A 204 -5.91 31.18 4.10
C THR A 204 -5.67 32.65 4.42
N GLU A 205 -6.58 33.30 5.15
CA GLU A 205 -6.46 34.70 5.59
C GLU A 205 -5.30 34.89 6.59
N LEU A 206 -4.83 33.82 7.26
CA LEU A 206 -3.61 33.84 8.06
C LEU A 206 -2.34 34.23 7.26
N ALA A 207 -2.34 34.04 5.93
CA ALA A 207 -1.27 34.51 5.04
C ALA A 207 -1.18 36.05 4.93
N LEU A 208 -2.15 36.78 5.48
CA LEU A 208 -2.18 38.25 5.51
C LEU A 208 -1.60 38.84 6.82
N VAL A 209 -1.33 38.01 7.83
CA VAL A 209 -0.84 38.47 9.15
C VAL A 209 0.56 39.09 9.07
N SER A 210 1.47 38.48 8.32
CA SER A 210 2.80 39.00 8.03
C SER A 210 3.42 38.30 6.83
N ASP A 211 4.54 38.82 6.30
CA ASP A 211 5.24 38.20 5.17
C ASP A 211 5.81 36.82 5.52
N ILE A 212 6.29 36.64 6.76
CA ILE A 212 6.73 35.33 7.29
C ILE A 212 5.55 34.35 7.29
N TRP A 213 4.38 34.79 7.76
CA TRP A 213 3.17 33.98 7.78
C TRP A 213 2.66 33.69 6.37
N ARG A 214 2.78 34.63 5.42
CA ARG A 214 2.44 34.40 4.00
C ARG A 214 3.20 33.21 3.44
N ILE A 215 4.52 33.20 3.61
CA ILE A 215 5.40 32.10 3.17
C ILE A 215 5.02 30.79 3.87
N LEU A 216 4.94 30.80 5.21
CA LEU A 216 4.67 29.59 6.00
C LEU A 216 3.25 29.00 5.78
N VAL A 217 2.26 29.83 5.48
CA VAL A 217 0.89 29.42 5.17
C VAL A 217 0.76 28.95 3.73
N GLN A 218 1.30 29.69 2.75
CA GLN A 218 1.33 29.25 1.35
C GLN A 218 2.07 27.92 1.19
N GLN A 219 3.21 27.74 1.87
CA GLN A 219 3.93 26.47 1.92
C GLN A 219 3.10 25.31 2.51
N ARG A 220 2.20 25.57 3.46
CA ARG A 220 1.28 24.55 4.01
C ARG A 220 0.16 24.24 3.02
N LEU A 221 -0.47 25.27 2.44
CA LEU A 221 -1.61 25.16 1.53
C LEU A 221 -1.25 24.49 0.19
N TYR A 222 -0.15 24.91 -0.45
CA TYR A 222 0.27 24.40 -1.75
C TYR A 222 1.09 23.12 -1.68
N ARG A 223 1.48 22.64 -0.48
CA ARG A 223 2.31 21.42 -0.34
C ARG A 223 1.74 20.22 -1.10
N HIS A 224 0.43 20.05 -1.00
CA HIS A 224 -0.36 18.99 -1.62
C HIS A 224 -1.54 19.59 -2.38
N VAL A 225 -1.49 19.47 -3.71
CA VAL A 225 -2.57 19.88 -4.60
C VAL A 225 -3.31 18.64 -5.09
N LYS A 226 -4.64 18.65 -5.06
CA LYS A 226 -5.48 17.60 -5.68
C LYS A 226 -6.30 18.21 -6.81
N LEU A 227 -6.10 17.73 -8.03
CA LEU A 227 -6.82 18.14 -9.25
C LEU A 227 -7.69 17.01 -9.79
N LYS A 228 -8.72 17.40 -10.53
CA LYS A 228 -9.54 16.53 -11.38
C LYS A 228 -8.88 16.50 -12.76
N ALA A 229 -8.68 15.31 -13.33
CA ALA A 229 -8.04 15.10 -14.63
C ALA A 229 -9.03 15.35 -15.78
N THR A 230 -9.53 16.57 -15.86
CA THR A 230 -10.29 17.10 -17.00
C THR A 230 -9.57 18.30 -17.59
N VAL A 231 -9.62 18.46 -18.91
CA VAL A 231 -8.81 19.45 -19.66
C VAL A 231 -8.91 20.83 -19.01
N ASP A 232 -10.12 21.35 -18.87
CA ASP A 232 -10.41 22.65 -18.25
C ASP A 232 -9.77 22.80 -16.85
N CYS A 233 -9.79 21.76 -16.02
CA CYS A 233 -9.21 21.82 -14.66
C CYS A 233 -7.67 21.77 -14.64
N LEU A 234 -7.03 21.23 -15.68
CA LEU A 234 -5.58 21.32 -15.84
C LEU A 234 -5.19 22.69 -16.42
N GLU A 235 -5.94 23.20 -17.40
CA GLU A 235 -5.73 24.53 -17.98
C GLU A 235 -5.90 25.64 -16.93
N ASP A 236 -6.97 25.59 -16.13
CA ASP A 236 -7.17 26.49 -14.97
C ASP A 236 -5.99 26.45 -13.98
N ALA A 237 -5.47 25.24 -13.70
CA ALA A 237 -4.34 25.06 -12.80
C ALA A 237 -3.03 25.60 -13.40
N MET A 238 -2.82 25.45 -14.71
CA MET A 238 -1.70 26.04 -15.44
C MET A 238 -1.75 27.57 -15.39
N LEU A 239 -2.91 28.15 -15.73
CA LEU A 239 -3.11 29.60 -15.70
C LEU A 239 -2.93 30.17 -14.30
N HIS A 240 -3.50 29.53 -13.27
CA HIS A 240 -3.31 29.96 -11.88
C HIS A 240 -1.84 29.94 -11.46
N LEU A 241 -1.11 28.86 -11.78
CA LEU A 241 0.29 28.69 -11.38
C LEU A 241 1.26 29.55 -12.20
N ALA A 242 0.94 29.87 -13.46
CA ALA A 242 1.70 30.83 -14.28
C ALA A 242 1.49 32.29 -13.83
N LEU A 243 0.29 32.63 -13.34
CA LEU A 243 0.04 33.92 -12.69
C LEU A 243 0.68 34.02 -11.29
N ASN A 244 1.11 32.89 -10.71
CA ASN A 244 1.62 32.81 -9.34
C ASN A 244 2.86 31.89 -9.25
N ASP A 245 3.86 32.09 -10.12
CA ASP A 245 5.04 31.21 -10.26
C ASP A 245 5.72 30.81 -8.93
N HIS A 246 5.79 31.75 -7.98
CA HIS A 246 6.34 31.53 -6.64
C HIS A 246 5.70 30.35 -5.88
N LEU A 247 4.44 30.00 -6.17
CA LEU A 247 3.71 28.90 -5.54
C LEU A 247 4.09 27.52 -6.10
N GLN A 248 4.57 27.44 -7.35
CA GLN A 248 4.97 26.18 -7.99
C GLN A 248 6.06 25.47 -7.17
N ALA A 249 7.01 26.24 -6.62
CA ALA A 249 8.08 25.73 -5.78
C ALA A 249 7.59 25.09 -4.47
N TYR A 250 6.40 25.43 -3.98
CA TYR A 250 5.83 24.85 -2.76
C TYR A 250 5.14 23.50 -2.98
N VAL A 251 4.66 23.24 -4.21
CA VAL A 251 3.99 21.98 -4.57
C VAL A 251 5.00 20.84 -4.61
N LYS A 252 4.91 19.93 -3.63
CA LYS A 252 5.75 18.71 -3.59
C LYS A 252 4.95 17.43 -3.78
N HIS A 253 3.62 17.48 -3.65
CA HIS A 253 2.72 16.36 -3.90
C HIS A 253 1.57 16.83 -4.79
N ILE A 254 1.42 16.19 -5.95
CA ILE A 254 0.30 16.39 -6.87
C ILE A 254 -0.54 15.11 -6.93
N GLU A 255 -1.85 15.25 -6.71
CA GLU A 255 -2.82 14.16 -6.77
C GLU A 255 -3.81 14.41 -7.90
N ILE A 256 -3.76 13.55 -8.93
CA ILE A 256 -4.55 13.65 -10.14
C ILE A 256 -5.62 12.55 -10.13
N TRP A 257 -6.88 12.96 -10.04
CA TRP A 257 -8.04 12.06 -10.01
C TRP A 257 -8.73 12.03 -11.36
N PHE A 258 -8.80 10.86 -11.99
CA PHE A 258 -9.52 10.64 -13.24
C PHE A 258 -10.99 10.33 -12.95
N PRO A 259 -11.92 11.25 -13.24
CA PRO A 259 -13.33 11.01 -13.01
C PRO A 259 -13.81 9.92 -13.96
N VAL A 260 -14.52 8.93 -13.42
CA VAL A 260 -15.15 7.89 -14.23
C VAL A 260 -16.58 8.29 -14.59
N PHE A 261 -17.21 9.15 -13.79
CA PHE A 261 -18.53 9.72 -14.07
C PHE A 261 -18.58 11.18 -13.66
N GLN A 262 -19.46 11.93 -14.32
CA GLN A 262 -19.93 13.24 -13.85
C GLN A 262 -21.46 13.23 -13.82
N PRO A 263 -22.10 13.91 -12.85
CA PRO A 263 -23.53 14.10 -12.87
C PRO A 263 -23.90 15.07 -14.00
N THR A 264 -24.75 14.64 -14.92
CA THR A 264 -25.43 15.53 -15.86
C THR A 264 -26.75 15.98 -15.26
N TYR A 265 -26.99 17.29 -15.32
CA TYR A 265 -28.21 17.95 -14.87
C TYR A 265 -28.94 18.57 -16.07
N GLY A 266 -30.25 18.77 -15.96
CA GLY A 266 -31.07 19.42 -17.00
C GLY A 266 -31.69 18.45 -18.02
N PRO A 267 -32.23 18.96 -19.15
CA PRO A 267 -33.07 18.19 -20.08
C PRO A 267 -32.40 16.94 -20.66
N VAL A 268 -31.08 16.98 -20.83
CA VAL A 268 -30.27 15.87 -21.36
C VAL A 268 -30.23 14.66 -20.40
N ALA A 269 -30.42 14.89 -19.10
CA ALA A 269 -30.52 13.81 -18.10
C ALA A 269 -31.85 13.04 -18.20
N LEU A 270 -32.92 13.73 -18.65
CA LEU A 270 -34.27 13.17 -18.82
C LEU A 270 -34.43 12.37 -20.12
N SER A 271 -33.53 12.53 -21.10
CA SER A 271 -33.75 12.02 -22.46
C SER A 271 -33.65 10.49 -22.61
N ASN A 272 -32.99 9.78 -21.68
CA ASN A 272 -32.55 8.39 -21.92
C ASN A 272 -32.98 7.33 -20.88
N THR A 273 -33.72 7.66 -19.82
CA THR A 273 -34.02 6.67 -18.77
C THR A 273 -35.37 6.87 -18.05
N LEU A 274 -36.22 5.84 -18.09
CA LEU A 274 -37.40 5.64 -17.20
C LEU A 274 -36.99 5.26 -15.76
N THR A 275 -35.92 5.86 -15.22
CA THR A 275 -35.40 5.53 -13.89
C THR A 275 -35.88 6.52 -12.85
N LEU A 276 -36.38 6.01 -11.72
CA LEU A 276 -36.79 6.80 -10.56
C LEU A 276 -35.66 7.72 -10.04
N PRO A 277 -35.97 8.91 -9.51
CA PRO A 277 -34.97 9.83 -8.98
C PRO A 277 -34.13 9.19 -7.87
N THR A 278 -32.83 9.45 -7.86
CA THR A 278 -31.95 8.93 -6.80
C THR A 278 -31.98 9.88 -5.60
N VAL A 279 -32.35 9.34 -4.43
CA VAL A 279 -32.30 10.08 -3.16
C VAL A 279 -30.84 10.26 -2.74
N THR A 280 -30.41 11.50 -2.57
CA THR A 280 -29.14 11.89 -1.95
C THR A 280 -29.41 12.62 -0.64
N MET A 281 -28.37 12.90 0.15
CA MET A 281 -28.51 13.65 1.40
C MET A 281 -29.01 15.10 1.22
N GLU A 282 -28.98 15.62 -0.01
CA GLU A 282 -29.45 16.97 -0.36
C GLU A 282 -30.84 16.96 -1.02
N GLY A 283 -31.44 15.77 -1.24
CA GLY A 283 -32.80 15.61 -1.76
C GLY A 283 -32.94 14.57 -2.88
N LEU A 284 -34.09 14.58 -3.55
CA LEU A 284 -34.33 13.80 -4.77
C LEU A 284 -33.57 14.45 -5.94
N THR A 285 -32.64 13.73 -6.56
CA THR A 285 -31.87 14.24 -7.70
C THR A 285 -32.20 13.46 -8.98
N ASN A 286 -32.50 14.19 -10.05
CA ASN A 286 -32.63 13.66 -11.42
C ASN A 286 -31.27 13.63 -12.14
N ALA A 287 -30.18 13.42 -11.39
CA ALA A 287 -28.84 13.43 -11.92
C ALA A 287 -28.52 12.10 -12.61
N THR A 288 -28.49 12.10 -13.93
CA THR A 288 -27.99 10.97 -14.72
C THR A 288 -26.46 11.02 -14.68
N TYR A 289 -25.79 9.86 -14.64
CA TYR A 289 -24.32 9.81 -14.53
C TYR A 289 -23.69 9.31 -15.83
N THR A 290 -23.07 10.21 -16.59
CA THR A 290 -22.38 9.89 -17.85
C THR A 290 -20.87 9.81 -17.67
N LEU A 291 -20.17 9.17 -18.62
CA LEU A 291 -18.72 9.24 -18.70
C LEU A 291 -18.30 10.69 -19.06
N PRO A 292 -17.23 11.25 -18.47
CA PRO A 292 -16.71 12.55 -18.87
C PRO A 292 -16.23 12.55 -20.32
N GLY A 293 -16.67 13.53 -21.12
CA GLY A 293 -16.17 13.74 -22.47
C GLY A 293 -14.80 14.43 -22.55
N ASN A 294 -14.38 15.10 -21.46
CA ASN A 294 -13.19 15.96 -21.39
C ASN A 294 -12.09 15.42 -20.47
N ASN A 295 -12.01 14.11 -20.25
CA ASN A 295 -10.95 13.49 -19.45
C ASN A 295 -9.58 13.65 -20.11
N CYS A 296 -8.58 14.01 -19.30
CA CYS A 296 -7.18 14.06 -19.76
C CYS A 296 -6.62 12.66 -20.00
N THR A 297 -5.65 12.58 -20.91
CA THR A 297 -4.75 11.42 -21.06
C THR A 297 -3.64 11.45 -20.01
N LEU A 298 -2.91 10.34 -19.82
CA LEU A 298 -1.68 10.37 -19.02
C LEU A 298 -0.63 11.29 -19.64
N GLU A 299 -0.51 11.34 -20.97
CA GLU A 299 0.38 12.26 -21.67
C GLU A 299 0.16 13.71 -21.26
N GLN A 300 -1.08 14.20 -21.31
CA GLN A 300 -1.42 15.57 -20.91
C GLN A 300 -1.09 15.83 -19.43
N VAL A 301 -1.34 14.85 -18.56
CA VAL A 301 -1.01 14.95 -17.12
C VAL A 301 0.49 15.00 -16.87
N PHE A 302 1.28 14.18 -17.58
CA PHE A 302 2.75 14.19 -17.44
C PHE A 302 3.35 15.47 -18.04
N GLN A 303 2.83 15.97 -19.17
CA GLN A 303 3.21 17.28 -19.72
C GLN A 303 2.92 18.42 -18.73
N PHE A 304 1.72 18.45 -18.12
CA PHE A 304 1.36 19.41 -17.08
C PHE A 304 2.33 19.39 -15.89
N VAL A 305 2.63 18.20 -15.34
CA VAL A 305 3.54 18.08 -14.19
C VAL A 305 4.96 18.50 -14.56
N ALA A 306 5.44 18.14 -15.75
CA ALA A 306 6.77 18.52 -16.23
C ALA A 306 6.93 20.05 -16.38
N GLN A 307 5.94 20.71 -16.98
CA GLN A 307 5.99 22.13 -17.31
C GLN A 307 5.65 23.04 -16.12
N THR A 308 4.63 22.69 -15.33
CA THR A 308 4.05 23.57 -14.30
C THR A 308 4.48 23.19 -12.88
N LEU A 309 4.85 21.94 -12.63
CA LEU A 309 5.19 21.41 -11.31
C LEU A 309 6.56 20.70 -11.27
N PRO A 310 7.64 21.27 -11.85
CA PRO A 310 8.91 20.57 -12.05
C PRO A 310 9.61 20.14 -10.74
N GLN A 311 9.19 20.68 -9.58
CA GLN A 311 9.72 20.29 -8.27
C GLN A 311 8.85 19.30 -7.47
N ALA A 312 7.80 18.74 -8.07
CA ALA A 312 6.96 17.73 -7.45
C ALA A 312 7.77 16.46 -7.14
N ARG A 313 7.67 15.95 -5.90
CA ARG A 313 8.36 14.72 -5.46
C ARG A 313 7.42 13.51 -5.38
N VAL A 314 6.13 13.74 -5.16
CA VAL A 314 5.11 12.70 -5.05
C VAL A 314 4.05 12.92 -6.13
N LEU A 315 3.85 11.92 -6.99
CA LEU A 315 2.76 11.86 -7.96
C LEU A 315 1.75 10.83 -7.48
N THR A 316 0.49 11.24 -7.30
CA THR A 316 -0.62 10.31 -7.07
C THR A 316 -1.54 10.30 -8.28
N LEU A 317 -1.76 9.12 -8.86
CA LEU A 317 -2.73 8.88 -9.92
C LEU A 317 -3.88 8.05 -9.36
N GLU A 318 -5.10 8.57 -9.43
CA GLU A 318 -6.29 7.89 -8.94
C GLU A 318 -7.28 7.65 -10.08
N GLY A 319 -7.33 6.42 -10.58
CA GLY A 319 -8.43 5.98 -11.45
C GLY A 319 -9.63 5.61 -10.58
N GLY A 320 -10.75 6.32 -10.70
CA GLY A 320 -11.94 5.99 -9.90
C GLY A 320 -12.46 4.56 -10.15
N GLU A 321 -13.22 3.99 -9.21
CA GLU A 321 -13.74 2.62 -9.30
C GLU A 321 -15.24 2.59 -9.66
N ARG A 322 -15.59 1.83 -10.70
CA ARG A 322 -16.97 1.35 -10.93
C ARG A 322 -16.96 0.07 -11.78
N ARG A 323 -18.07 -0.68 -11.76
CA ARG A 323 -18.34 -1.78 -12.71
C ARG A 323 -18.19 -1.25 -14.14
N LYS A 324 -17.37 -1.92 -14.96
CA LYS A 324 -17.03 -1.54 -16.35
C LYS A 324 -16.44 -0.13 -16.54
N ALA A 325 -15.70 0.40 -15.55
CA ALA A 325 -14.94 1.65 -15.74
C ALA A 325 -13.98 1.57 -16.97
N PRO A 326 -13.96 2.59 -17.86
CA PRO A 326 -12.96 2.68 -18.93
C PRO A 326 -11.54 2.73 -18.35
N ARG A 327 -10.55 2.34 -19.17
CA ARG A 327 -9.14 2.60 -18.84
C ARG A 327 -8.89 4.08 -19.09
N VAL A 328 -8.07 4.71 -18.25
CA VAL A 328 -7.45 6.00 -18.56
C VAL A 328 -6.59 5.82 -19.81
N LEU A 329 -6.79 6.71 -20.79
CA LEU A 329 -6.02 6.72 -22.03
C LEU A 329 -4.62 7.22 -21.72
N HIS A 330 -3.60 6.51 -22.20
CA HIS A 330 -2.22 6.97 -22.05
C HIS A 330 -1.93 8.10 -23.04
N PHE A 331 -2.41 7.94 -24.28
CA PHE A 331 -2.26 8.87 -25.40
C PHE A 331 -3.64 9.12 -26.05
N PRO A 332 -3.86 10.26 -26.74
CA PRO A 332 -5.17 10.59 -27.32
C PRO A 332 -5.52 9.70 -28.53
N GLU A 333 -4.51 9.25 -29.27
CA GLU A 333 -4.68 8.41 -30.46
C GLU A 333 -4.55 6.93 -30.11
N GLN A 334 -5.68 6.23 -29.95
CA GLN A 334 -5.70 4.79 -29.71
C GLN A 334 -5.33 3.92 -30.94
N ARG A 335 -5.15 4.53 -32.12
CA ARG A 335 -5.00 3.84 -33.41
C ARG A 335 -3.64 4.10 -34.09
N MET A 336 -2.56 4.11 -33.31
CA MET A 336 -1.21 3.98 -33.88
C MET A 336 -0.87 2.52 -34.11
N ASP A 337 -0.04 2.26 -35.12
CA ASP A 337 0.53 0.94 -35.39
C ASP A 337 1.25 0.43 -34.12
N PRO A 338 1.04 -0.82 -33.66
CA PRO A 338 1.77 -1.37 -32.52
C PRO A 338 3.31 -1.38 -32.65
N ALA A 339 3.86 -1.10 -33.84
CA ALA A 339 5.29 -0.83 -34.06
C ALA A 339 5.77 0.56 -33.60
N ILE A 340 4.88 1.55 -33.41
CA ILE A 340 5.24 2.90 -32.97
C ILE A 340 5.14 2.97 -31.45
N HIS A 341 6.28 2.85 -30.76
CA HIS A 341 6.37 3.18 -29.35
C HIS A 341 6.36 4.70 -29.15
N LYS A 342 5.41 5.17 -28.34
CA LYS A 342 5.32 6.54 -27.84
C LYS A 342 5.53 6.52 -26.33
N ASP A 343 6.43 7.37 -25.84
CA ASP A 343 6.73 7.50 -24.42
C ASP A 343 5.97 8.67 -23.79
N LEU A 344 5.75 8.60 -22.47
CA LEU A 344 5.24 9.74 -21.70
C LEU A 344 6.39 10.73 -21.42
N THR A 345 6.06 12.01 -21.25
CA THR A 345 7.03 13.05 -20.88
C THR A 345 7.73 12.69 -19.56
N VAL A 346 9.06 12.71 -19.55
CA VAL A 346 9.86 12.31 -18.39
C VAL A 346 9.70 13.29 -17.22
N LEU A 347 9.48 12.75 -16.01
CA LEU A 347 9.40 13.51 -14.75
C LEU A 347 10.59 13.20 -13.85
N GLU A 348 11.68 13.96 -14.01
CA GLU A 348 12.95 13.72 -13.29
C GLU A 348 12.86 13.92 -11.77
N SER A 349 11.92 14.73 -11.29
CA SER A 349 11.82 15.12 -9.88
C SER A 349 11.01 14.15 -9.02
N VAL A 350 10.12 13.35 -9.62
CA VAL A 350 9.21 12.44 -8.93
C VAL A 350 9.98 11.24 -8.37
N GLN A 351 9.87 11.06 -7.05
CA GLN A 351 10.54 10.00 -6.28
C GLN A 351 9.54 8.99 -5.69
N THR A 352 8.26 9.36 -5.61
CA THR A 352 7.19 8.49 -5.11
C THR A 352 5.99 8.51 -6.04
N LEU A 353 5.59 7.33 -6.53
CA LEU A 353 4.37 7.11 -7.30
C LEU A 353 3.33 6.41 -6.42
N VAL A 354 2.14 6.98 -6.30
CA VAL A 354 1.00 6.35 -5.63
C VAL A 354 -0.10 6.11 -6.66
N THR A 355 -0.48 4.86 -6.88
CA THR A 355 -1.52 4.47 -7.82
C THR A 355 -2.73 3.89 -7.10
N ARG A 356 -3.88 4.58 -7.21
CA ARG A 356 -5.16 4.17 -6.64
C ARG A 356 -6.12 3.75 -7.73
N GLY A 357 -6.85 2.65 -7.50
CA GLY A 357 -7.71 2.04 -8.50
C GLY A 357 -6.93 1.55 -9.72
N GLN A 358 -5.74 0.96 -9.48
CA GLN A 358 -4.71 0.71 -10.49
C GLN A 358 -5.21 0.00 -11.76
N TRP A 359 -6.22 -0.86 -11.65
CA TRP A 359 -6.84 -1.53 -12.80
C TRP A 359 -7.34 -0.57 -13.92
N ASN A 360 -7.59 0.70 -13.61
CA ASN A 360 -8.00 1.69 -14.60
C ASN A 360 -6.82 2.54 -15.13
N LEU A 361 -5.63 2.40 -14.55
CA LEU A 361 -4.40 3.09 -14.97
C LEU A 361 -3.48 2.17 -15.78
N MET A 362 -3.28 0.93 -15.31
CA MET A 362 -2.39 -0.08 -15.91
C MET A 362 -3.04 -1.46 -15.88
N ARG A 363 -3.02 -2.18 -17.01
CA ARG A 363 -3.69 -3.49 -17.22
C ARG A 363 -2.81 -4.58 -17.82
N ASP A 364 -1.65 -4.24 -18.38
CA ASP A 364 -0.68 -5.14 -18.99
C ASP A 364 0.75 -4.59 -18.85
N ASP A 365 1.77 -5.40 -19.12
CA ASP A 365 3.19 -5.06 -18.92
C ASP A 365 3.63 -3.79 -19.69
N ARG A 366 3.03 -3.50 -20.85
CA ARG A 366 3.35 -2.29 -21.62
C ARG A 366 2.91 -1.05 -20.86
N ASP A 367 1.73 -1.09 -20.22
CA ASP A 367 1.25 0.00 -19.39
C ASP A 367 2.17 0.31 -18.22
N PHE A 368 2.69 -0.72 -17.56
CA PHE A 368 3.66 -0.56 -16.47
C PHE A 368 4.99 0.03 -16.99
N ALA A 369 5.50 -0.47 -18.11
CA ALA A 369 6.71 0.06 -18.74
C ALA A 369 6.54 1.54 -19.13
N THR A 370 5.45 1.90 -19.84
CA THR A 370 5.16 3.28 -20.26
C THR A 370 5.08 4.25 -19.07
N VAL A 371 4.43 3.86 -17.97
CA VAL A 371 4.30 4.73 -16.78
C VAL A 371 5.60 4.82 -15.98
N LEU A 372 6.31 3.71 -15.76
CA LEU A 372 7.48 3.67 -14.88
C LEU A 372 8.76 4.16 -15.57
N ASN A 373 8.92 3.95 -16.89
CA ASN A 373 10.08 4.46 -17.63
C ASN A 373 10.11 6.00 -17.68
N ALA A 374 8.95 6.65 -17.62
CA ALA A 374 8.84 8.10 -17.55
C ALA A 374 9.19 8.69 -16.17
N LEU A 375 9.53 7.86 -15.17
CA LEU A 375 9.83 8.25 -13.79
C LEU A 375 11.23 7.77 -13.36
N PRO A 376 12.34 8.23 -13.99
CA PRO A 376 13.68 7.66 -13.79
C PRO A 376 14.23 7.81 -12.36
N SER A 377 13.69 8.74 -11.57
CA SER A 377 14.08 9.00 -10.17
C SER A 377 13.18 8.27 -9.15
N LEU A 378 12.32 7.34 -9.59
CA LEU A 378 11.31 6.69 -8.76
C LEU A 378 11.90 5.70 -7.73
N VAL A 379 12.02 6.13 -6.48
CA VAL A 379 12.50 5.27 -5.39
C VAL A 379 11.36 4.42 -4.79
N GLU A 380 10.14 4.94 -4.80
CA GLU A 380 8.99 4.34 -4.12
C GLU A 380 7.73 4.24 -4.97
N TRP A 381 7.15 3.04 -5.04
CA TRP A 381 5.85 2.80 -5.67
C TRP A 381 4.85 2.18 -4.70
N GLN A 382 3.71 2.84 -4.53
CA GLN A 382 2.56 2.39 -3.74
C GLN A 382 1.37 2.09 -4.67
N GLY A 383 1.14 0.81 -5.00
CA GLY A 383 0.04 0.36 -5.87
C GLY A 383 -1.13 -0.24 -5.11
N SER A 384 -2.35 0.21 -5.43
CA SER A 384 -3.58 -0.25 -4.77
C SER A 384 -4.70 -0.56 -5.75
N TYR A 385 -5.29 -1.75 -5.58
CA TYR A 385 -6.48 -2.19 -6.30
C TYR A 385 -7.72 -1.99 -5.42
N SER A 386 -8.73 -1.37 -6.02
CA SER A 386 -10.04 -1.07 -5.44
C SER A 386 -10.87 -2.31 -5.12
N LYS A 387 -10.71 -3.38 -5.91
CA LYS A 387 -11.42 -4.66 -5.76
C LYS A 387 -10.52 -5.82 -6.19
N PRO A 388 -10.62 -7.00 -5.54
CA PRO A 388 -9.95 -8.21 -5.98
C PRO A 388 -10.42 -8.63 -7.38
N LYS A 389 -9.48 -8.94 -8.27
CA LYS A 389 -9.73 -9.45 -9.63
C LYS A 389 -8.65 -10.46 -9.98
N SER A 390 -9.02 -11.53 -10.71
CA SER A 390 -8.06 -12.53 -11.19
C SER A 390 -6.94 -11.90 -12.03
N LYS A 391 -7.32 -11.01 -12.97
CA LYS A 391 -6.38 -10.30 -13.85
C LYS A 391 -5.37 -9.45 -13.06
N SER A 392 -5.76 -8.78 -11.98
CA SER A 392 -4.83 -8.00 -11.15
C SER A 392 -3.70 -8.86 -10.58
N TYR A 393 -4.03 -10.07 -10.11
CA TYR A 393 -3.06 -11.04 -9.61
C TYR A 393 -2.17 -11.60 -10.72
N ILE A 394 -2.75 -11.94 -11.88
CA ILE A 394 -2.03 -12.51 -13.03
C ILE A 394 -1.03 -11.49 -13.58
N THR A 395 -1.48 -10.30 -13.97
CA THR A 395 -0.62 -9.24 -14.53
C THR A 395 0.45 -8.80 -13.54
N MET A 396 0.14 -8.68 -12.24
CA MET A 396 1.16 -8.34 -11.24
C MET A 396 2.22 -9.45 -11.12
N SER A 397 1.85 -10.72 -11.31
CA SER A 397 2.79 -11.85 -11.29
C SER A 397 3.62 -11.98 -12.58
N GLU A 398 3.14 -11.40 -13.68
CA GLU A 398 3.87 -11.28 -14.95
C GLU A 398 4.90 -10.15 -14.85
N PHE A 399 4.46 -8.97 -14.40
CA PHE A 399 5.29 -7.76 -14.31
C PHE A 399 6.36 -7.76 -13.20
N LEU A 400 6.04 -8.24 -11.98
CA LEU A 400 6.90 -8.03 -10.80
C LEU A 400 8.39 -8.44 -10.94
N PRO A 401 8.75 -9.56 -11.59
CA PRO A 401 10.15 -9.91 -11.83
C PRO A 401 10.94 -8.90 -12.68
N TYR A 402 10.24 -8.06 -13.44
CA TYR A 402 10.81 -7.01 -14.30
C TYR A 402 10.75 -5.62 -13.65
N LEU A 403 10.46 -5.53 -12.35
CA LEU A 403 10.41 -4.27 -11.62
C LEU A 403 11.71 -3.46 -11.80
N PRO A 404 11.64 -2.17 -12.22
CA PRO A 404 12.82 -1.33 -12.40
C PRO A 404 13.70 -1.26 -11.14
N ARG A 405 15.00 -1.55 -11.30
CA ARG A 405 15.96 -1.72 -10.19
C ARG A 405 16.22 -0.47 -9.35
N HIS A 406 15.76 0.70 -9.79
CA HIS A 406 15.84 1.96 -9.04
C HIS A 406 14.71 2.11 -8.00
N ILE A 407 13.60 1.37 -8.16
CA ILE A 407 12.54 1.26 -7.16
C ILE A 407 13.05 0.36 -6.03
N THR A 408 13.27 0.94 -4.85
CA THR A 408 13.69 0.20 -3.65
C THR A 408 12.56 -0.02 -2.65
N ASN A 409 11.48 0.76 -2.75
CA ASN A 409 10.36 0.73 -1.83
C ASN A 409 9.10 0.33 -2.60
N LEU A 410 8.55 -0.83 -2.29
CA LEU A 410 7.35 -1.37 -2.95
C LEU A 410 6.25 -1.63 -1.92
N ASN A 411 5.09 -1.02 -2.13
CA ASN A 411 3.88 -1.27 -1.34
C ASN A 411 2.74 -1.68 -2.27
N LEU A 412 2.23 -2.90 -2.17
CA LEU A 412 1.17 -3.42 -3.03
C LEU A 412 -0.04 -3.93 -2.25
N CYS A 413 -1.21 -3.38 -2.55
CA CYS A 413 -2.49 -3.82 -2.00
C CYS A 413 -3.37 -4.39 -3.12
N LEU A 414 -3.46 -5.73 -3.20
CA LEU A 414 -4.29 -6.43 -4.20
C LEU A 414 -5.71 -6.72 -3.67
N GLU A 415 -5.86 -6.84 -2.35
CA GLU A 415 -7.15 -7.07 -1.68
C GLU A 415 -7.30 -6.11 -0.51
N SER A 416 -8.30 -5.22 -0.58
CA SER A 416 -8.59 -4.20 0.45
C SER A 416 -9.72 -4.58 1.41
N ASP A 417 -10.34 -5.74 1.19
CA ASP A 417 -11.38 -6.31 2.05
C ASP A 417 -10.72 -7.15 3.17
N TYR A 418 -11.01 -6.83 4.43
CA TYR A 418 -10.46 -7.49 5.62
C TYR A 418 -11.45 -8.41 6.33
N ARG A 419 -12.47 -8.93 5.65
CA ARG A 419 -13.37 -9.97 6.20
C ARG A 419 -12.76 -11.36 6.01
N ARG A 420 -13.00 -12.28 6.94
CA ARG A 420 -12.65 -13.70 6.73
C ARG A 420 -13.38 -14.33 5.54
N GLU A 421 -12.78 -15.36 4.96
CA GLU A 421 -13.34 -16.14 3.86
C GLU A 421 -13.78 -17.51 4.37
N GLY A 422 -14.97 -17.97 4.01
CA GLY A 422 -15.38 -19.36 4.29
C GLY A 422 -14.77 -20.36 3.30
N VAL A 423 -14.67 -19.96 2.03
CA VAL A 423 -14.11 -20.75 0.92
C VAL A 423 -13.39 -19.85 -0.08
N MET A 424 -12.56 -20.43 -0.94
CA MET A 424 -11.76 -19.74 -1.95
C MET A 424 -12.68 -19.07 -2.98
N PRO A 425 -12.59 -17.74 -3.15
CA PRO A 425 -13.43 -17.04 -4.10
C PRO A 425 -13.08 -17.38 -5.55
N VAL A 426 -14.10 -17.39 -6.42
CA VAL A 426 -13.99 -17.75 -7.84
C VAL A 426 -12.89 -16.96 -8.58
N PHE A 427 -12.68 -15.68 -8.23
CA PHE A 427 -11.60 -14.90 -8.85
C PHE A 427 -10.22 -15.49 -8.56
N TYR A 428 -9.99 -16.05 -7.36
CA TYR A 428 -8.68 -16.58 -6.98
C TYR A 428 -8.47 -18.00 -7.47
N SER A 429 -9.53 -18.81 -7.61
CA SER A 429 -9.46 -20.10 -8.32
C SER A 429 -8.86 -19.94 -9.73
N LYS A 430 -9.29 -18.90 -10.47
CA LYS A 430 -8.73 -18.52 -11.78
C LYS A 430 -7.27 -18.05 -11.74
N VAL A 431 -6.79 -17.56 -10.58
CA VAL A 431 -5.36 -17.20 -10.38
C VAL A 431 -4.52 -18.45 -10.22
N VAL A 432 -4.93 -19.36 -9.33
CA VAL A 432 -4.18 -20.61 -9.03
C VAL A 432 -4.02 -21.48 -10.28
N GLN A 433 -4.99 -21.48 -11.19
CA GLN A 433 -4.92 -22.15 -12.51
C GLN A 433 -3.91 -21.53 -13.50
N LYS A 434 -3.38 -20.33 -13.23
CA LYS A 434 -2.52 -19.57 -14.16
C LYS A 434 -1.14 -19.23 -13.58
N THR A 435 -1.06 -18.93 -12.29
CA THR A 435 0.15 -18.41 -11.66
C THR A 435 0.12 -18.64 -10.15
N HIS A 436 1.31 -18.78 -9.55
CA HIS A 436 1.46 -18.71 -8.11
C HIS A 436 2.20 -17.43 -7.73
N ILE A 437 1.44 -16.37 -7.46
CA ILE A 437 1.98 -15.01 -7.22
C ILE A 437 3.09 -14.96 -6.17
N CYS A 438 3.04 -15.80 -5.13
CA CYS A 438 4.07 -15.87 -4.08
C CYS A 438 5.47 -16.09 -4.65
N LEU A 439 5.62 -16.92 -5.70
CA LEU A 439 6.91 -17.19 -6.32
C LEU A 439 7.39 -15.98 -7.13
N ARG A 440 6.51 -15.44 -7.97
CA ARG A 440 6.81 -14.30 -8.85
C ARG A 440 7.12 -13.02 -8.07
N MET A 441 6.41 -12.80 -6.95
CA MET A 441 6.62 -11.68 -6.04
C MET A 441 7.94 -11.80 -5.27
N ALA A 442 8.42 -13.02 -5.01
CA ALA A 442 9.71 -13.26 -4.38
C ALA A 442 10.92 -12.97 -5.29
N GLU A 443 10.73 -13.01 -6.62
CA GLU A 443 11.77 -12.64 -7.59
C GLU A 443 12.13 -11.14 -7.51
N ALA A 444 11.20 -10.28 -7.05
CA ALA A 444 11.43 -8.84 -6.87
C ALA A 444 12.16 -8.47 -5.56
N LEU A 445 12.18 -9.35 -4.54
CA LEU A 445 12.75 -9.02 -3.22
C LEU A 445 14.24 -8.65 -3.19
N PRO A 446 15.14 -9.25 -4.00
CA PRO A 446 16.58 -8.97 -3.92
C PRO A 446 16.97 -7.50 -4.20
N SER A 447 16.20 -6.76 -5.00
CA SER A 447 16.48 -5.35 -5.34
C SER A 447 15.96 -4.35 -4.29
N LEU A 448 14.98 -4.75 -3.49
CA LEU A 448 14.24 -3.88 -2.58
C LEU A 448 14.96 -3.63 -1.26
N GLU A 449 14.73 -2.45 -0.68
CA GLU A 449 15.03 -2.13 0.71
C GLU A 449 13.80 -2.28 1.61
N HIS A 450 12.61 -1.96 1.08
CA HIS A 450 11.37 -1.95 1.84
C HIS A 450 10.24 -2.61 1.02
N PHE A 451 9.66 -3.69 1.56
CA PHE A 451 8.57 -4.42 0.93
C PHE A 451 7.32 -4.47 1.83
N ALA A 452 6.19 -4.00 1.33
CA ALA A 452 4.89 -4.09 1.98
C ALA A 452 3.86 -4.71 1.03
N TYR A 453 3.03 -5.63 1.54
CA TYR A 453 2.06 -6.36 0.73
C TYR A 453 0.76 -6.62 1.49
N THR A 454 -0.38 -6.42 0.83
CA THR A 454 -1.71 -6.80 1.32
C THR A 454 -2.41 -7.67 0.28
N GLY A 455 -2.69 -8.92 0.66
CA GLY A 455 -3.25 -9.95 -0.23
C GLY A 455 -2.91 -11.35 0.24
N ARG A 456 -2.83 -12.31 -0.69
CA ARG A 456 -2.56 -13.73 -0.38
C ARG A 456 -1.07 -14.06 -0.50
N VAL A 457 -0.54 -14.73 0.51
CA VAL A 457 0.88 -15.09 0.59
C VAL A 457 1.05 -16.40 1.36
N CYS A 458 2.00 -17.23 0.96
CA CYS A 458 2.34 -18.48 1.65
C CYS A 458 3.86 -18.64 1.80
N HIS A 459 4.28 -19.61 2.60
CA HIS A 459 5.68 -19.93 2.91
C HIS A 459 6.62 -19.97 1.69
N HIS A 460 6.16 -20.43 0.52
CA HIS A 460 6.95 -20.47 -0.72
C HIS A 460 7.46 -19.10 -1.19
N PHE A 461 6.83 -17.99 -0.79
CA PHE A 461 7.35 -16.64 -1.04
C PHE A 461 8.75 -16.48 -0.44
N PHE A 462 8.92 -16.80 0.85
CA PHE A 462 10.22 -16.72 1.52
C PHE A 462 11.20 -17.79 1.05
N GLU A 463 10.72 -18.98 0.70
CA GLU A 463 11.58 -20.06 0.17
C GLU A 463 12.16 -19.72 -1.21
N MET A 464 11.37 -19.11 -2.09
CA MET A 464 11.87 -18.60 -3.37
C MET A 464 12.82 -17.42 -3.14
N ALA A 465 12.46 -16.48 -2.27
CA ALA A 465 13.29 -15.32 -1.95
C ALA A 465 14.68 -15.72 -1.41
N MET A 466 14.77 -16.78 -0.60
CA MET A 466 16.05 -17.35 -0.14
C MET A 466 16.91 -17.97 -1.25
N ARG A 467 16.28 -18.50 -2.31
CA ARG A 467 16.96 -19.11 -3.47
C ARG A 467 17.45 -18.04 -4.46
N SER A 468 16.71 -16.96 -4.64
CA SER A 468 17.04 -15.85 -5.55
C SER A 468 17.99 -14.80 -4.95
N THR A 469 18.20 -14.78 -3.63
CA THR A 469 18.99 -13.75 -2.95
C THR A 469 20.42 -14.19 -2.62
N ASP A 470 21.41 -13.36 -3.01
CA ASP A 470 22.75 -13.38 -2.43
C ASP A 470 22.80 -12.54 -1.13
N PRO A 471 23.16 -13.13 0.03
CA PRO A 471 23.28 -12.43 1.31
C PRO A 471 24.26 -11.25 1.32
N ARG A 472 25.22 -11.21 0.38
CA ARG A 472 26.22 -10.13 0.31
C ARG A 472 25.69 -8.86 -0.36
N THR A 473 24.70 -9.00 -1.25
CA THR A 473 24.19 -7.89 -2.07
C THR A 473 22.79 -7.42 -1.65
N SER A 474 22.05 -8.25 -0.89
CA SER A 474 20.72 -7.89 -0.40
C SER A 474 20.73 -6.64 0.48
N ARG A 475 19.83 -5.69 0.16
CA ARG A 475 19.62 -4.44 0.91
C ARG A 475 18.32 -4.40 1.70
N LEU A 476 17.60 -5.53 1.78
CA LEU A 476 16.26 -5.60 2.38
C LEU A 476 16.33 -5.31 3.89
N LYS A 477 15.61 -4.27 4.33
CA LYS A 477 15.59 -3.75 5.71
C LYS A 477 14.25 -3.98 6.40
N SER A 478 13.13 -3.95 5.66
CA SER A 478 11.80 -4.19 6.22
C SER A 478 10.86 -4.99 5.34
N ILE A 479 10.10 -5.89 5.96
CA ILE A 479 9.03 -6.67 5.34
C ILE A 479 7.74 -6.47 6.15
N ASP A 480 6.63 -6.10 5.50
CA ASP A 480 5.31 -5.91 6.12
C ASP A 480 4.20 -6.62 5.33
N LEU A 481 3.80 -7.81 5.77
CA LEU A 481 2.76 -8.62 5.14
C LEU A 481 1.44 -8.49 5.90
N THR A 482 0.41 -8.01 5.22
CA THR A 482 -0.99 -8.08 5.66
C THR A 482 -1.68 -9.21 4.91
N VAL A 483 -1.75 -10.37 5.55
CA VAL A 483 -2.23 -11.63 4.99
C VAL A 483 -3.77 -11.63 4.97
N LYS A 484 -4.36 -11.80 3.79
CA LYS A 484 -5.80 -12.05 3.60
C LYS A 484 -6.15 -13.53 3.76
N ASN A 485 -5.35 -14.40 3.14
CA ASN A 485 -5.45 -15.85 3.22
C ASN A 485 -4.09 -16.46 2.81
N CYS A 486 -3.79 -17.68 3.26
CA CYS A 486 -2.57 -18.39 2.91
C CYS A 486 -2.82 -19.33 1.72
N CYS A 487 -1.96 -19.27 0.70
CA CYS A 487 -2.03 -20.24 -0.41
C CYS A 487 -1.70 -21.64 0.09
N ARG A 488 -2.59 -22.60 -0.17
CA ARG A 488 -2.47 -24.02 0.18
C ARG A 488 -2.52 -24.85 -1.10
N HIS A 489 -1.86 -26.01 -1.11
CA HIS A 489 -2.14 -27.05 -2.11
C HIS A 489 -3.40 -27.77 -1.66
N MET A 490 -4.44 -27.81 -2.49
CA MET A 490 -5.79 -28.16 -2.06
C MET A 490 -6.36 -29.32 -2.87
N THR A 491 -6.77 -30.37 -2.18
CA THR A 491 -7.57 -31.49 -2.71
C THR A 491 -9.07 -31.19 -2.71
N SER A 492 -9.53 -30.28 -1.83
CA SER A 492 -10.92 -29.84 -1.72
C SER A 492 -11.02 -28.31 -1.61
N PHE A 493 -11.97 -27.72 -2.33
CA PHE A 493 -12.24 -26.27 -2.28
C PHE A 493 -12.88 -25.82 -0.97
N HIS A 494 -13.47 -26.72 -0.17
CA HIS A 494 -14.20 -26.35 1.04
C HIS A 494 -13.31 -26.08 2.26
N GLU A 495 -12.05 -26.52 2.24
CA GLU A 495 -11.09 -26.40 3.37
C GLU A 495 -10.18 -25.16 3.23
N SER A 496 -10.65 -24.15 2.48
CA SER A 496 -9.84 -23.06 1.94
C SER A 496 -10.05 -21.70 2.62
N GLY A 497 -10.79 -21.70 3.73
CA GLY A 497 -11.20 -20.50 4.46
C GLY A 497 -10.07 -19.73 5.15
N SER A 498 -10.42 -18.75 5.97
CA SER A 498 -9.45 -18.02 6.79
C SER A 498 -10.07 -17.61 8.12
N GLY A 499 -9.21 -17.34 9.10
CA GLY A 499 -9.63 -16.88 10.43
C GLY A 499 -9.19 -17.79 11.56
N ILE A 500 -9.48 -17.34 12.78
CA ILE A 500 -9.01 -17.95 14.05
C ILE A 500 -9.62 -19.33 14.38
N GLN A 501 -10.59 -19.79 13.57
CA GLN A 501 -11.29 -21.07 13.71
C GLN A 501 -10.86 -22.09 12.64
N ASP A 502 -10.17 -21.67 11.56
CA ASP A 502 -9.66 -22.57 10.51
C ASP A 502 -8.23 -23.00 10.88
N MET A 503 -8.09 -24.21 11.41
CA MET A 503 -6.77 -24.76 11.75
C MET A 503 -5.85 -24.94 10.53
N GLY A 504 -6.40 -25.20 9.34
CA GLY A 504 -5.60 -25.26 8.11
C GLY A 504 -5.03 -23.90 7.71
N PHE A 505 -5.74 -22.80 8.02
CA PHE A 505 -5.21 -21.44 7.90
C PHE A 505 -4.13 -21.16 8.96
N ILE A 506 -4.36 -21.55 10.23
CA ILE A 506 -3.38 -21.38 11.32
C ILE A 506 -2.08 -22.14 11.03
N ASP A 507 -2.15 -23.40 10.58
CA ASP A 507 -0.99 -24.20 10.21
C ASP A 507 -0.24 -23.63 8.99
N ALA A 508 -0.97 -23.04 8.03
CA ALA A 508 -0.37 -22.34 6.90
C ALA A 508 0.29 -21.01 7.32
N PHE A 509 -0.24 -20.33 8.34
CA PHE A 509 0.35 -19.14 8.94
C PHE A 509 1.61 -19.46 9.75
N ASP A 510 1.64 -20.55 10.53
CA ASP A 510 2.87 -21.05 11.19
C ASP A 510 3.97 -21.33 10.15
N LYS A 511 3.64 -22.07 9.07
CA LYS A 511 4.58 -22.33 7.97
C LYS A 511 5.09 -21.03 7.32
N LEU A 512 4.22 -20.04 7.12
CA LEU A 512 4.60 -18.73 6.58
C LEU A 512 5.58 -18.00 7.51
N VAL A 513 5.31 -17.95 8.82
CA VAL A 513 6.19 -17.31 9.82
C VAL A 513 7.52 -18.04 9.94
N VAL A 514 7.52 -19.37 10.02
CA VAL A 514 8.77 -20.18 10.09
C VAL A 514 9.65 -19.96 8.86
N SER A 515 9.09 -19.97 7.64
CA SER A 515 9.89 -19.68 6.43
C SER A 515 10.34 -18.22 6.34
N ALA A 516 9.57 -17.26 6.89
CA ALA A 516 10.00 -15.87 7.03
C ALA A 516 11.22 -15.73 7.95
N ILE A 517 11.17 -16.35 9.12
CA ILE A 517 12.25 -16.41 10.10
C ILE A 517 13.49 -17.05 9.47
N ARG A 518 13.34 -18.21 8.81
CA ARG A 518 14.43 -18.87 8.07
C ARG A 518 15.08 -17.94 7.04
N SER A 519 14.30 -17.12 6.34
CA SER A 519 14.83 -16.21 5.32
C SER A 519 15.76 -15.13 5.86
N LEU A 520 15.66 -14.78 7.15
CA LEU A 520 16.55 -13.82 7.80
C LEU A 520 18.02 -14.26 7.79
N GLU A 521 18.31 -15.55 7.60
CA GLU A 521 19.66 -16.10 7.39
C GLU A 521 20.32 -15.53 6.12
N LYS A 522 19.52 -15.31 5.07
CA LYS A 522 19.92 -14.61 3.84
C LYS A 522 19.76 -13.09 3.98
N PHE A 523 18.63 -12.65 4.51
CA PHE A 523 18.27 -11.23 4.66
C PHE A 523 18.84 -10.62 5.95
N LYS A 524 20.18 -10.52 6.03
CA LYS A 524 20.90 -10.08 7.24
C LYS A 524 20.55 -8.65 7.69
N GLN A 525 20.20 -7.76 6.76
CA GLN A 525 19.87 -6.36 7.06
C GLN A 525 18.43 -6.12 7.54
N VAL A 526 17.57 -7.15 7.60
CA VAL A 526 16.17 -6.99 8.03
C VAL A 526 16.10 -6.73 9.53
N VAL A 527 15.68 -5.51 9.88
CA VAL A 527 15.46 -5.04 11.27
C VAL A 527 13.98 -4.94 11.63
N PHE A 528 13.09 -5.10 10.63
CA PHE A 528 11.64 -5.13 10.81
C PHE A 528 11.01 -6.23 9.95
N LEU A 529 10.36 -7.19 10.59
CA LEU A 529 9.54 -8.19 9.92
C LEU A 529 8.19 -8.23 10.61
N ARG A 530 7.12 -7.89 9.88
CA ARG A 530 5.74 -8.02 10.34
C ARG A 530 4.95 -8.91 9.38
N ILE A 531 4.20 -9.84 9.95
CA ILE A 531 3.22 -10.67 9.25
C ILE A 531 1.96 -10.61 10.09
N ARG A 532 0.83 -10.17 9.54
CA ARG A 532 -0.42 -10.02 10.29
C ARG A 532 -1.62 -10.45 9.46
N PHE A 533 -2.52 -11.18 10.07
CA PHE A 533 -3.88 -11.39 9.60
C PHE A 533 -4.78 -10.28 10.17
N VAL A 534 -5.78 -9.85 9.41
CA VAL A 534 -6.80 -8.91 9.87
C VAL A 534 -8.15 -9.44 9.44
N ASP A 535 -8.95 -9.81 10.43
CA ASP A 535 -10.37 -10.11 10.25
C ASP A 535 -11.20 -9.10 11.06
N LEU A 536 -11.99 -8.30 10.35
CA LEU A 536 -12.92 -7.32 10.93
C LEU A 536 -14.21 -7.94 11.45
N ASP A 537 -14.56 -9.13 10.97
CA ASP A 537 -15.74 -9.89 11.40
C ASP A 537 -15.38 -10.93 12.49
N SER A 538 -14.14 -10.90 12.99
CA SER A 538 -13.64 -11.76 14.05
C SER A 538 -14.39 -11.51 15.36
N VAL A 539 -14.89 -12.57 15.98
CA VAL A 539 -15.52 -12.52 17.31
C VAL A 539 -14.52 -12.15 18.42
N LEU A 540 -13.22 -12.34 18.18
CA LEU A 540 -12.14 -12.03 19.11
C LEU A 540 -10.97 -11.36 18.36
N PRO A 541 -11.12 -10.08 17.91
CA PRO A 541 -10.08 -9.39 17.14
C PRO A 541 -8.68 -9.33 17.77
N PRO A 542 -8.51 -9.29 19.12
CA PRO A 542 -7.18 -9.40 19.75
C PRO A 542 -6.43 -10.72 19.48
N LEU A 543 -7.12 -11.78 19.05
CA LEU A 543 -6.53 -13.07 18.69
C LEU A 543 -6.25 -13.20 17.18
N ASN A 544 -6.43 -12.16 16.37
CA ASN A 544 -6.07 -12.22 14.96
C ASN A 544 -4.54 -12.46 14.84
N PRO A 545 -4.07 -13.55 14.18
CA PRO A 545 -2.67 -13.94 14.16
C PRO A 545 -1.75 -12.83 13.64
N PHE A 546 -0.68 -12.54 14.37
CA PHE A 546 0.40 -11.69 13.89
C PHE A 546 1.74 -12.19 14.42
N PHE A 547 2.82 -11.90 13.70
CA PHE A 547 4.20 -12.02 14.14
C PHE A 547 4.88 -10.68 13.87
N LEU A 548 5.65 -10.19 14.84
CA LEU A 548 6.40 -8.94 14.73
C LEU A 548 7.78 -9.10 15.35
N MET A 549 8.82 -9.00 14.52
CA MET A 549 10.21 -8.77 14.92
C MET A 549 10.55 -7.28 14.68
N ARG A 550 10.97 -6.58 15.73
CA ARG A 550 11.40 -5.18 15.68
C ARG A 550 12.41 -4.89 16.80
N ASN A 551 13.48 -4.14 16.50
CA ASN A 551 14.43 -3.63 17.51
C ASN A 551 15.01 -4.73 18.44
N GLY A 552 15.32 -5.92 17.91
CA GLY A 552 15.82 -7.05 18.71
C GLY A 552 14.74 -7.82 19.50
N VAL A 553 13.46 -7.45 19.37
CA VAL A 553 12.35 -8.04 20.13
C VAL A 553 11.30 -8.66 19.21
N CYS A 554 10.84 -9.86 19.57
CA CYS A 554 9.74 -10.58 18.95
C CYS A 554 8.46 -10.51 19.79
N SER A 555 7.31 -10.53 19.11
CA SER A 555 5.97 -10.58 19.71
C SER A 555 4.95 -11.21 18.76
N GLY A 556 3.83 -11.68 19.31
CA GLY A 556 2.74 -12.29 18.55
C GLY A 556 2.70 -13.82 18.64
N VAL A 557 2.34 -14.48 17.55
CA VAL A 557 2.20 -15.94 17.51
C VAL A 557 3.55 -16.63 17.69
N TRP A 558 3.53 -17.72 18.46
CA TRP A 558 4.70 -18.54 18.69
C TRP A 558 4.36 -20.03 18.70
N SER A 559 5.35 -20.84 18.38
CA SER A 559 5.36 -22.31 18.42
C SER A 559 6.79 -22.75 18.71
N ASP A 560 7.00 -23.99 19.17
CA ASP A 560 8.35 -24.49 19.45
C ASP A 560 9.24 -24.46 18.18
N ARG A 561 8.61 -24.58 16.99
CA ARG A 561 9.24 -24.43 15.68
C ARG A 561 9.70 -23.00 15.40
N ILE A 562 8.85 -22.00 15.72
CA ILE A 562 9.18 -20.57 15.62
C ILE A 562 10.32 -20.22 16.58
N LEU A 563 10.28 -20.71 17.82
CA LEU A 563 11.32 -20.45 18.82
C LEU A 563 12.67 -21.08 18.42
N ALA A 564 12.67 -22.35 18.01
CA ALA A 564 13.88 -23.05 17.58
C ALA A 564 14.52 -22.39 16.35
N GLU A 565 13.73 -22.05 15.33
CA GLU A 565 14.26 -21.43 14.11
C GLU A 565 14.69 -19.97 14.36
N MET A 566 14.06 -19.26 15.31
CA MET A 566 14.52 -17.92 15.69
C MET A 566 15.85 -17.99 16.44
N GLY A 567 15.99 -18.88 17.42
CA GLY A 567 17.25 -19.10 18.13
C GLY A 567 18.40 -19.53 17.22
N ARG A 568 18.11 -20.21 16.09
CA ARG A 568 19.11 -20.55 15.07
C ARG A 568 19.55 -19.35 14.22
N VAL A 569 18.63 -18.44 13.86
CA VAL A 569 18.85 -17.43 12.80
C VAL A 569 19.10 -16.01 13.33
N ARG A 570 18.59 -15.68 14.52
CA ARG A 570 18.90 -14.47 15.31
C ARG A 570 18.90 -14.84 16.80
N PRO A 571 19.94 -15.51 17.32
CA PRO A 571 20.05 -15.85 18.74
C PRO A 571 19.98 -14.62 19.68
N GLU A 572 20.28 -13.43 19.16
CA GLU A 572 20.18 -12.15 19.87
C GLU A 572 18.74 -11.59 19.96
N VAL A 573 17.79 -12.15 19.21
CA VAL A 573 16.39 -11.70 19.20
C VAL A 573 15.56 -12.51 20.18
N VAL A 574 14.96 -11.83 21.16
CA VAL A 574 14.16 -12.47 22.22
C VAL A 574 12.67 -12.15 22.09
N PHE A 575 11.80 -13.08 22.47
CA PHE A 575 10.37 -12.78 22.64
C PHE A 575 10.16 -11.96 23.91
N ALA A 576 9.40 -10.87 23.83
CA ALA A 576 9.07 -10.05 25.00
C ALA A 576 8.25 -10.81 26.06
N GLU A 577 7.41 -11.73 25.61
CA GLU A 577 6.51 -12.54 26.41
C GLU A 577 6.19 -13.82 25.62
N LEU A 578 5.95 -14.93 26.32
CA LEU A 578 5.37 -16.16 25.78
C LEU A 578 4.15 -16.52 26.62
N SER A 579 2.93 -16.33 26.10
CA SER A 579 1.72 -16.81 26.77
C SER A 579 1.35 -18.20 26.27
N GLU A 580 1.24 -19.14 27.20
CA GLU A 580 0.74 -20.51 27.00
C GLU A 580 -0.78 -20.56 26.80
N SER A 581 -1.53 -19.62 27.37
CA SER A 581 -3.00 -19.47 27.22
C SER A 581 -3.36 -18.07 26.69
N PHE A 582 -4.62 -17.90 26.23
CA PHE A 582 -5.24 -16.59 26.04
C PHE A 582 -6.08 -16.13 27.25
N GLY A 583 -5.93 -16.77 28.42
CA GLY A 583 -6.78 -16.51 29.60
C GLY A 583 -8.25 -16.87 29.40
N ASN A 584 -9.13 -16.25 30.20
CA ASN A 584 -10.56 -16.56 30.20
C ASN A 584 -11.32 -15.74 29.17
N ILE A 585 -12.29 -16.36 28.49
CA ILE A 585 -13.22 -15.68 27.60
C ILE A 585 -14.51 -15.43 28.37
N VAL A 586 -14.89 -14.15 28.47
CA VAL A 586 -16.06 -13.69 29.23
C VAL A 586 -16.98 -12.90 28.29
N TYR A 587 -18.28 -13.03 28.46
CA TYR A 587 -19.25 -12.20 27.74
C TYR A 587 -19.40 -10.84 28.44
N ASN A 588 -19.26 -9.75 27.70
CA ASN A 588 -19.55 -8.42 28.21
C ASN A 588 -21.07 -8.18 28.30
N LYS A 589 -21.48 -7.04 28.86
CA LYS A 589 -22.90 -6.67 29.00
C LYS A 589 -23.67 -6.58 27.68
N ASP A 590 -22.97 -6.45 26.55
CA ASP A 590 -23.54 -6.38 25.20
C ASP A 590 -23.56 -7.76 24.49
N GLY A 591 -23.30 -8.85 25.23
CA GLY A 591 -23.22 -10.21 24.68
C GLY A 591 -22.00 -10.47 23.79
N ARG A 592 -21.00 -9.60 23.79
CA ARG A 592 -19.76 -9.77 23.01
C ARG A 592 -18.72 -10.53 23.80
N MET A 593 -18.00 -11.40 23.12
CA MET A 593 -16.90 -12.17 23.70
C MET A 593 -15.69 -11.25 23.91
N VAL A 594 -15.16 -11.22 25.13
CA VAL A 594 -14.01 -10.41 25.53
C VAL A 594 -13.02 -11.30 26.28
N ILE A 595 -11.74 -11.10 26.01
CA ILE A 595 -10.66 -11.80 26.70
C ILE A 595 -10.33 -11.07 27.99
N THR A 596 -10.32 -11.81 29.10
CA THR A 596 -9.78 -11.36 30.38
C THR A 596 -8.46 -12.09 30.61
N PRO A 597 -7.31 -11.41 30.41
CA PRO A 597 -6.01 -12.00 30.68
C PRO A 597 -5.86 -12.37 32.15
N GLU A 598 -5.11 -13.42 32.43
CA GLU A 598 -4.80 -13.84 33.80
C GLU A 598 -3.89 -12.80 34.51
N PRO A 599 -4.17 -12.42 35.77
CA PRO A 599 -3.30 -11.52 36.53
C PRO A 599 -1.86 -12.07 36.63
N PRO A 600 -0.82 -11.23 36.52
CA PRO A 600 -0.83 -9.76 36.55
C PRO A 600 -0.99 -9.09 35.15
N LYS A 601 -1.36 -9.84 34.11
CA LYS A 601 -1.31 -9.35 32.72
C LYS A 601 -2.49 -8.41 32.42
N THR A 602 -2.21 -7.32 31.72
CA THR A 602 -3.24 -6.38 31.24
C THR A 602 -3.61 -6.58 29.76
N LYS A 603 -2.75 -7.28 29.00
CA LYS A 603 -2.96 -7.58 27.57
C LYS A 603 -2.07 -8.75 27.15
N ILE A 604 -2.57 -9.60 26.25
CA ILE A 604 -1.76 -10.62 25.58
C ILE A 604 -0.88 -9.93 24.51
N THR A 605 0.44 -10.06 24.62
CA THR A 605 1.37 -9.58 23.58
C THR A 605 1.87 -10.67 22.65
N SER A 606 1.87 -11.93 23.12
CA SER A 606 2.23 -13.12 22.35
C SER A 606 1.36 -14.32 22.75
N LEU A 607 1.07 -15.23 21.82
CA LEU A 607 0.16 -16.38 22.02
C LEU A 607 0.67 -17.66 21.33
N LYS A 608 0.63 -18.80 22.04
CA LYS A 608 1.01 -20.10 21.47
C LYS A 608 -0.02 -20.58 20.46
N LEU A 609 0.42 -20.99 19.28
CA LEU A 609 -0.43 -21.40 18.14
C LEU A 609 -1.34 -22.60 18.45
N SER A 610 -0.98 -23.46 19.40
CA SER A 610 -1.84 -24.57 19.85
C SER A 610 -3.18 -24.12 20.43
N ASN A 611 -3.27 -22.89 20.97
CA ASN A 611 -4.51 -22.36 21.56
C ASN A 611 -5.65 -22.16 20.54
N TYR A 612 -5.34 -21.95 19.26
CA TYR A 612 -6.39 -21.79 18.24
C TYR A 612 -7.22 -23.08 18.08
N ARG A 613 -6.70 -24.25 18.48
CA ARG A 613 -7.47 -25.50 18.49
C ARG A 613 -8.71 -25.41 19.38
N SER A 614 -8.60 -24.77 20.55
CA SER A 614 -9.71 -24.55 21.48
C SER A 614 -10.79 -23.61 20.93
N LEU A 615 -10.46 -22.80 19.92
CA LEU A 615 -11.41 -21.94 19.21
C LEU A 615 -12.08 -22.69 18.04
N ALA A 616 -11.32 -23.58 17.39
CA ALA A 616 -11.78 -24.40 16.27
C ALA A 616 -12.75 -25.52 16.69
N THR A 617 -12.59 -26.10 17.88
CA THR A 617 -13.51 -27.11 18.45
C THR A 617 -14.84 -26.52 18.94
N GLY A 618 -15.04 -25.21 18.82
CA GLY A 618 -16.05 -24.48 19.58
C GLY A 618 -15.58 -24.22 21.00
N ILE A 619 -15.94 -23.04 21.53
CA ILE A 619 -15.60 -22.66 22.90
C ILE A 619 -16.58 -23.37 23.84
N THR A 620 -16.11 -24.42 24.50
CA THR A 620 -16.82 -25.06 25.61
C THR A 620 -16.88 -24.08 26.77
N ILE A 621 -18.06 -23.54 27.03
CA ILE A 621 -18.33 -22.70 28.20
C ILE A 621 -18.24 -23.58 29.45
N GLN A 622 -17.44 -23.15 30.42
CA GLN A 622 -17.52 -23.60 31.83
C GLN A 622 -18.11 -22.47 32.67
#